data_AF-A0A4R2BFE6-F1
#
_entry.id   AF-A0A4R2BFE6-F1
#
_cell.length_a   1.000
_cell.length_b   1.000
_cell.length_c   1.000
_cell.angle_alpha   90.00
_cell.angle_beta   90.00
_cell.angle_gamma   90.00
#
_symmetry.space_group_name_H-M   'P 1'
#
loop_
_entity.id
_entity.type
_entity.pdbx_description
1 polymer ?
#
loop_
_entity_poly.entity_id
_entity_poly.type
_entity_poly.pdbx_seq_one_letter_code
_entity_poly.pdbx_strand_id
1 'polypeptide(L)'
;MHPITVIEIIVSCGIIILFLFVSFTIPHVYRKSGLLITLSLTVTILGFFALRPFWIDYQVAVKKEALNDYLKETYPGEEWDMNRRQGRQYNPYHLDVSFKNEAQWIYTYSVVNPRNICQSGWATPDTQVPSNGKHYEKKHCD
;
A
#
# COMPACT_ATOMS: atom_id res chain seq x y z
N MET A 1 -3.87 -8.08 -14.72
CA MET A 1 -3.12 -6.83 -14.39
C MET A 1 -4.13 -5.71 -14.24
N HIS A 2 -4.01 -4.86 -13.22
CA HIS A 2 -4.92 -3.73 -13.06
C HIS A 2 -4.71 -2.72 -14.21
N PRO A 3 -5.75 -2.07 -14.76
CA PRO A 3 -5.60 -1.16 -15.91
C PRO A 3 -4.52 -0.10 -15.70
N ILE A 4 -4.44 0.43 -14.49
CA ILE A 4 -3.42 1.43 -14.13
C ILE A 4 -1.97 0.87 -14.13
N THR A 5 -1.74 -0.45 -13.93
CA THR A 5 -0.37 -1.02 -14.11
C THR A 5 0.01 -0.93 -15.56
N VAL A 6 -0.94 -1.25 -16.43
CA VAL A 6 -0.71 -1.28 -17.87
C VAL A 6 -0.36 0.13 -18.35
N ILE A 7 -1.09 1.14 -17.86
CA ILE A 7 -0.78 2.56 -18.15
C ILE A 7 0.61 2.93 -17.62
N GLU A 8 0.94 2.63 -16.35
CA GLU A 8 2.26 2.91 -15.77
C GLU A 8 3.39 2.26 -16.60
N ILE A 9 3.21 1.01 -17.04
CA ILE A 9 4.19 0.29 -17.86
C ILE A 9 4.32 0.94 -19.24
N ILE A 10 3.20 1.25 -19.90
CA ILE A 10 3.20 1.89 -21.23
C ILE A 10 3.90 3.25 -21.17
N VAL A 11 3.57 4.08 -20.18
CA VAL A 11 4.23 5.38 -19.98
C VAL A 11 5.72 5.20 -19.70
N SER A 12 6.09 4.25 -18.85
CA SER A 12 7.49 3.94 -18.55
C SER A 12 8.27 3.51 -19.80
N CYS A 13 7.68 2.63 -20.61
CA CYS A 13 8.24 2.21 -21.90
C CYS A 13 8.38 3.41 -22.85
N GLY A 14 7.38 4.27 -22.94
CA GLY A 14 7.42 5.49 -23.76
C GLY A 14 8.57 6.42 -23.36
N ILE A 15 8.77 6.62 -22.05
CA ILE A 15 9.89 7.39 -21.51
C ILE A 15 11.23 6.76 -21.91
N ILE A 16 11.40 5.44 -21.74
CA ILE A 16 12.64 4.75 -22.13
C ILE A 16 12.92 4.90 -23.63
N ILE A 17 11.90 4.73 -24.48
CA ILE A 17 12.04 4.91 -25.94
C ILE A 17 12.44 6.35 -26.27
N LEU A 18 11.86 7.35 -25.59
CA LEU A 18 12.22 8.76 -25.75
C LEU A 18 13.69 8.99 -25.39
N PHE A 19 14.16 8.46 -24.25
CA PHE A 19 15.57 8.58 -23.84
C PHE A 19 16.53 7.88 -24.81
N LEU A 20 16.14 6.72 -25.35
CA LEU A 20 16.89 6.05 -26.39
C LEU A 20 16.97 6.92 -27.65
N PHE A 21 15.84 7.46 -28.11
CA PHE A 21 15.79 8.32 -29.28
C PHE A 21 16.69 9.56 -29.11
N VAL A 22 16.57 10.26 -27.99
CA VAL A 22 17.43 11.41 -27.66
C VAL A 22 18.91 10.99 -27.65
N SER A 23 19.24 9.87 -27.02
CA SER A 23 20.61 9.35 -26.99
C SER A 23 21.19 9.08 -28.38
N PHE A 24 20.36 8.69 -29.36
CA PHE A 24 20.77 8.50 -30.75
C PHE A 24 20.94 9.80 -31.53
N THR A 25 20.21 10.87 -31.18
CA THR A 25 20.32 12.18 -31.82
C THR A 25 21.53 13.02 -31.36
N ILE A 26 22.13 12.67 -30.23
CA ILE A 26 23.29 13.37 -29.66
C ILE A 26 24.59 13.01 -30.42
N PRO A 27 25.57 13.93 -30.55
CA PRO A 27 26.85 13.66 -31.22
C PRO A 27 27.56 12.41 -30.70
N HIS A 28 28.25 11.70 -31.60
CA HIS A 28 28.89 10.41 -31.33
C HIS A 28 29.81 10.40 -30.09
N VAL A 29 30.41 11.54 -29.76
CA VAL A 29 31.26 11.73 -28.57
C VAL A 29 30.50 11.49 -27.27
N TYR A 30 29.22 11.87 -27.17
CA TYR A 30 28.40 11.74 -25.96
C TYR A 30 27.38 10.60 -26.02
N ARG A 31 27.19 9.99 -27.20
CA ARG A 31 26.23 8.89 -27.41
C ARG A 31 26.44 7.71 -26.47
N LYS A 32 27.69 7.34 -26.16
CA LYS A 32 28.00 6.26 -25.20
C LYS A 32 27.47 6.58 -23.80
N SER A 33 27.68 7.80 -23.33
CA SER A 33 27.18 8.26 -22.03
C SER A 33 25.65 8.30 -21.99
N GLY A 34 24.99 8.78 -23.05
CA GLY A 34 23.53 8.79 -23.15
C GLY A 34 22.92 7.38 -23.09
N LEU A 35 23.50 6.43 -23.81
CA LEU A 35 23.07 5.03 -23.77
C LEU A 35 23.28 4.41 -22.38
N LEU A 36 24.39 4.71 -21.70
CA LEU A 36 24.68 4.18 -20.37
C LEU A 36 23.70 4.73 -19.32
N ILE A 37 23.35 6.02 -19.40
CA ILE A 37 22.30 6.64 -18.57
C ILE A 37 20.95 5.97 -18.83
N THR A 38 20.59 5.78 -20.10
CA THR A 38 19.31 5.15 -20.47
C THR A 38 19.22 3.70 -19.99
N LEU A 39 20.32 2.94 -20.09
CA LEU A 39 20.41 1.60 -19.56
C LEU A 39 20.23 1.56 -18.03
N SER A 40 20.93 2.46 -17.32
CA SER A 40 20.82 2.59 -15.86
C SER A 40 19.38 2.92 -15.42
N LEU A 41 18.73 3.86 -16.11
CA LEU A 41 17.34 4.22 -15.87
C LEU A 41 16.40 3.03 -16.10
N THR A 42 16.62 2.29 -17.18
CA THR A 42 15.83 1.09 -17.50
C THR A 42 15.93 0.04 -16.40
N VAL A 43 17.15 -0.27 -15.95
CA VAL A 43 17.39 -1.22 -14.86
C VAL A 43 16.71 -0.76 -13.57
N THR A 44 16.78 0.54 -13.27
CA THR A 44 16.13 1.13 -12.08
C THR A 44 14.61 0.99 -12.14
N ILE A 45 13.99 1.28 -13.29
CA ILE A 45 12.54 1.15 -13.48
C ILE A 45 12.11 -0.31 -13.35
N LEU A 46 12.83 -1.24 -13.98
CA LEU A 46 12.55 -2.67 -13.86
C LEU A 46 12.67 -3.15 -12.42
N GLY A 47 13.75 -2.74 -11.73
CA GLY A 47 13.96 -3.03 -10.33
C GLY A 47 12.83 -2.51 -9.45
N PHE A 48 12.36 -1.29 -9.68
CA PHE A 48 11.21 -0.71 -8.97
C PHE A 48 9.96 -1.59 -9.12
N PHE A 49 9.58 -1.97 -10.34
CA PHE A 49 8.40 -2.81 -10.56
C PHE A 49 8.55 -4.21 -9.96
N ALA A 50 9.75 -4.80 -10.00
CA ALA A 50 10.03 -6.12 -9.45
C ALA A 50 10.06 -6.13 -7.91
N LEU A 51 10.66 -5.12 -7.28
CA LEU A 51 10.82 -5.04 -5.82
C LEU A 51 9.58 -4.52 -5.10
N ARG A 52 8.77 -3.68 -5.75
CA ARG A 52 7.56 -3.08 -5.17
C ARG A 52 6.61 -4.09 -4.48
N PRO A 53 6.22 -5.23 -5.08
CA PRO A 53 5.31 -6.16 -4.42
C PRO A 53 5.90 -6.70 -3.11
N PHE A 54 7.16 -7.12 -3.13
CA PHE A 54 7.86 -7.63 -1.94
C PHE A 54 7.98 -6.56 -0.84
N TRP A 55 8.29 -5.32 -1.23
CA TRP A 55 8.36 -4.21 -0.28
C TRP A 55 7.01 -3.93 0.38
N ILE A 56 5.91 -3.96 -0.39
CA ILE A 56 4.56 -3.77 0.14
C ILE A 56 4.20 -4.88 1.12
N ASP A 57 4.43 -6.14 0.77
CA ASP A 57 4.09 -7.27 1.65
C ASP A 57 4.92 -7.26 2.94
N TYR A 58 6.21 -6.90 2.86
CA TYR A 58 7.05 -6.69 4.05
C TYR A 58 6.49 -5.60 4.96
N GLN A 59 6.18 -4.42 4.42
CA GLN A 59 5.61 -3.31 5.19
C GLN A 59 4.26 -3.67 5.81
N VAL A 60 3.43 -4.44 5.11
CA VAL A 60 2.15 -4.93 5.63
C VAL A 60 2.34 -5.89 6.78
N ALA A 61 3.31 -6.81 6.70
CA ALA A 61 3.60 -7.73 7.79
C ALA A 61 4.01 -6.97 9.07
N VAL A 62 4.93 -6.01 8.95
CA VAL A 62 5.38 -5.18 10.07
C VAL A 62 4.24 -4.37 10.68
N LYS A 63 3.39 -3.75 9.83
CA LYS A 63 2.23 -2.98 10.31
C LYS A 63 1.16 -3.86 10.96
N LYS A 64 0.98 -5.08 10.45
CA LYS A 64 0.04 -6.06 11.02
C LYS A 64 0.47 -6.50 12.41
N GLU A 65 1.77 -6.73 12.61
CA GLU A 65 2.33 -7.05 13.92
C GLU A 65 2.14 -5.90 14.92
N ALA A 66 2.48 -4.67 14.52
CA ALA A 66 2.28 -3.49 15.36
C ALA A 66 0.80 -3.26 15.73
N LEU A 67 -0.13 -3.46 14.79
CA LEU A 67 -1.56 -3.38 15.06
C LEU A 67 -2.01 -4.49 16.01
N ASN A 68 -1.50 -5.70 15.84
CA ASN A 68 -1.84 -6.83 16.69
C ASN A 68 -1.45 -6.58 18.16
N ASP A 69 -0.25 -6.04 18.39
CA ASP A 69 0.21 -5.73 19.74
C ASP A 69 -0.61 -4.60 20.36
N TYR A 70 -0.94 -3.57 19.58
CA TYR A 70 -1.84 -2.50 20.02
C TYR A 70 -3.23 -3.01 20.42
N LEU A 71 -3.83 -3.90 19.64
CA LEU A 71 -5.14 -4.46 19.93
C LEU A 71 -5.12 -5.37 21.17
N LYS A 72 -4.04 -6.12 21.40
CA LYS A 72 -3.85 -6.92 22.64
C LYS A 72 -3.78 -6.05 23.88
N GLU A 73 -3.10 -4.92 23.80
CA GLU A 73 -2.99 -3.98 24.92
C GLU A 73 -4.33 -3.25 25.16
N THR A 74 -5.01 -2.84 24.09
CA THR A 74 -6.22 -2.02 24.14
C THR A 74 -7.47 -2.84 24.51
N TYR A 75 -7.59 -4.06 23.98
CA TYR A 75 -8.75 -4.95 24.14
C TYR A 75 -8.31 -6.31 24.69
N PRO A 76 -7.85 -6.38 25.95
CA PRO A 76 -7.31 -7.60 26.52
C PRO A 76 -8.39 -8.69 26.61
N GLY A 77 -8.05 -9.90 26.14
CA GLY A 77 -8.95 -11.06 26.17
C GLY A 77 -9.97 -11.10 25.02
N GLU A 78 -9.95 -10.13 24.12
CA GLU A 78 -10.73 -10.19 22.88
C GLU A 78 -9.95 -10.92 21.77
N GLU A 79 -10.69 -11.50 20.84
CA GLU A 79 -10.14 -12.13 19.65
C GLU A 79 -10.61 -11.38 18.40
N TRP A 80 -9.72 -11.20 17.43
CA TRP A 80 -10.02 -10.49 16.18
C TRP A 80 -9.37 -11.17 14.99
N ASP A 81 -9.98 -10.96 13.83
CA ASP A 81 -9.41 -11.32 12.54
C ASP A 81 -8.95 -10.05 11.81
N MET A 82 -7.74 -10.12 11.25
CA MET A 82 -7.15 -9.02 10.48
C MET A 82 -7.03 -9.39 9.01
N ASN A 83 -7.76 -8.64 8.18
CA ASN A 83 -7.78 -8.80 6.74
C ASN A 83 -7.26 -7.54 6.05
N ARG A 84 -6.56 -7.72 4.93
CA ARG A 84 -6.16 -6.62 4.04
C ARG A 84 -7.11 -6.63 2.86
N ARG A 85 -7.74 -5.49 2.55
CA ARG A 85 -8.48 -5.36 1.30
C ARG A 85 -7.52 -5.52 0.13
N GLN A 86 -7.81 -6.49 -0.72
CA GLN A 86 -7.05 -6.69 -1.95
C GLN A 86 -7.65 -5.86 -3.07
N GLY A 87 -6.80 -5.28 -3.90
CA GLY A 87 -7.20 -4.42 -4.99
C GLY A 87 -6.50 -3.07 -4.94
N ARG A 88 -6.32 -2.46 -6.10
CA ARG A 88 -5.43 -1.31 -6.25
C ARG A 88 -6.04 0.03 -5.85
N GLN A 89 -7.36 0.05 -5.70
CA GLN A 89 -8.13 1.18 -5.15
C GLN A 89 -7.95 1.30 -3.63
N TYR A 90 -7.52 0.22 -2.96
CA TYR A 90 -7.35 0.20 -1.53
C TYR A 90 -5.91 0.54 -1.16
N ASN A 91 -5.75 1.33 -0.10
CA ASN A 91 -4.43 1.57 0.47
C ASN A 91 -3.93 0.25 1.07
N PRO A 92 -2.80 -0.31 0.58
CA PRO A 92 -2.29 -1.59 1.09
C PRO A 92 -1.90 -1.54 2.56
N TYR A 93 -1.73 -0.34 3.13
CA TYR A 93 -1.36 -0.10 4.52
C TYR A 93 -2.55 0.12 5.46
N HIS A 94 -3.77 -0.03 4.95
CA HIS A 94 -4.97 -0.08 5.78
C HIS A 94 -5.32 -1.54 6.06
N LEU A 95 -5.62 -1.82 7.32
CA LEU A 95 -5.94 -3.16 7.81
C LEU A 95 -7.36 -3.14 8.36
N ASP A 96 -8.17 -4.07 7.88
CA ASP A 96 -9.53 -4.28 8.37
C ASP A 96 -9.49 -5.27 9.53
N VAL A 97 -10.10 -4.88 10.65
CA VAL A 97 -10.17 -5.65 11.88
C VAL A 97 -11.64 -5.98 12.14
N SER A 98 -11.93 -7.25 12.36
CA SER A 98 -13.23 -7.73 12.80
C SER A 98 -13.07 -8.47 14.12
N PHE A 99 -13.67 -7.93 15.18
CA PHE A 99 -13.67 -8.58 16.50
C PHE A 99 -14.69 -9.72 16.52
N LYS A 100 -14.35 -10.86 17.12
CA LYS A 100 -15.25 -12.03 17.15
C LYS A 100 -16.55 -11.76 17.91
N ASN A 101 -16.53 -10.87 18.89
CA ASN A 101 -17.73 -10.44 19.61
C ASN A 101 -18.65 -9.52 18.79
N GLU A 102 -18.16 -8.96 17.69
CA GLU A 102 -18.86 -8.06 16.76
C GLU A 102 -18.50 -8.38 15.31
N ALA A 103 -18.58 -9.65 14.91
CA ALA A 103 -18.02 -10.15 13.65
C ALA A 103 -18.62 -9.50 12.37
N GLN A 104 -19.75 -8.80 12.48
CA GLN A 104 -20.36 -8.07 11.36
C GLN A 104 -19.86 -6.63 11.23
N TRP A 105 -19.05 -6.16 12.18
CA TRP A 105 -18.40 -4.86 12.13
C TRP A 105 -16.99 -5.01 11.55
N ILE A 106 -16.64 -4.06 10.69
CA ILE A 106 -15.30 -3.97 10.12
C ILE A 106 -14.73 -2.62 10.49
N TYR A 107 -13.66 -2.63 11.28
CA TYR A 107 -12.94 -1.42 11.68
C TYR A 107 -11.67 -1.32 10.84
N THR A 108 -11.54 -0.24 10.06
CA THR A 108 -10.36 -0.02 9.22
C THR A 108 -9.34 0.81 10.01
N TYR A 109 -8.16 0.25 10.22
CA TYR A 109 -7.05 0.88 10.93
C TYR A 109 -5.96 1.35 9.97
N SER A 110 -5.42 2.53 10.27
CA SER A 110 -4.23 3.09 9.63
C SER A 110 -3.07 3.03 10.61
N VAL A 111 -2.02 2.30 10.23
CA VAL A 111 -0.80 2.15 11.04
C VAL A 111 0.27 3.04 10.42
N VAL A 112 0.51 4.23 10.98
CA VAL A 112 1.60 5.10 10.51
C VAL A 112 2.92 4.56 11.05
N ASN A 113 2.98 4.32 12.35
CA ASN A 113 4.09 3.68 13.06
C ASN A 113 3.56 2.96 14.31
N PRO A 114 4.37 2.14 15.03
CA PRO A 114 3.88 1.39 16.18
C PRO A 114 3.31 2.23 17.33
N ARG A 115 3.60 3.53 17.38
CA ARG A 115 3.09 4.46 18.41
C ARG A 115 1.92 5.31 17.89
N ASN A 116 1.69 5.35 16.58
CA ASN A 116 0.68 6.14 15.91
C ASN A 116 -0.20 5.22 15.06
N ILE A 117 -1.16 4.62 15.76
CA ILE A 117 -2.22 3.77 15.21
C ILE A 117 -3.55 4.46 15.53
N CYS A 118 -4.39 4.56 14.50
CA CYS A 118 -5.70 5.16 14.60
C CYS A 118 -6.69 4.40 13.71
N GLN A 119 -7.95 4.44 14.10
CA GLN A 119 -9.03 3.98 13.25
C GLN A 119 -9.36 5.05 12.20
N SER A 120 -9.28 4.70 10.92
CA SER A 120 -9.58 5.60 9.80
C SER A 120 -10.98 5.44 9.23
N GLY A 121 -11.67 4.34 9.57
CA GLY A 121 -13.05 4.12 9.16
C GLY A 121 -13.69 2.91 9.83
N TRP A 122 -14.99 2.75 9.63
CA TRP A 122 -15.74 1.55 10.01
C TRP A 122 -16.85 1.30 9.01
N ALA A 123 -17.22 0.02 8.86
CA ALA A 123 -18.38 -0.41 8.11
C ALA A 123 -19.35 -1.13 9.06
N THR A 124 -20.62 -0.76 8.97
CA THR A 124 -21.71 -1.37 9.74
C THR A 124 -22.34 -2.53 8.95
N PRO A 125 -23.02 -3.46 9.63
CA PRO A 125 -23.90 -4.42 8.96
C PRO A 125 -25.04 -3.66 8.24
N ASP A 126 -25.44 -4.11 7.05
CA ASP A 126 -26.47 -3.48 6.19
C ASP A 126 -27.83 -3.21 6.88
N THR A 127 -28.09 -3.85 8.02
CA THR A 127 -29.39 -3.84 8.71
C THR A 127 -29.46 -2.89 9.91
N GLN A 128 -28.39 -2.17 10.26
CA GLN A 128 -28.37 -1.28 11.44
C GLN A 128 -28.31 0.20 11.04
N VAL A 129 -29.13 1.01 11.71
CA VAL A 129 -29.00 2.49 11.74
C VAL A 129 -27.59 2.82 12.23
N PRO A 130 -26.87 3.82 11.70
CA PRO A 130 -25.48 4.08 12.05
C PRO A 130 -25.35 4.48 13.54
N SER A 131 -25.19 3.48 14.39
CA SER A 131 -24.61 3.63 15.72
C SER A 131 -23.11 3.38 15.61
N ASN A 132 -22.36 3.77 16.62
CA ASN A 132 -20.96 3.38 16.70
C ASN A 132 -20.90 1.99 17.31
N GLY A 133 -20.14 1.08 16.69
CA GLY A 133 -19.87 -0.23 17.27
C GLY A 133 -19.02 -0.12 18.53
N LYS A 134 -18.95 -1.17 19.35
CA LYS A 134 -18.30 -1.15 20.67
C LYS A 134 -16.82 -0.78 20.61
N HIS A 135 -16.14 -1.09 19.50
CA HIS A 135 -14.71 -0.85 19.31
C HIS A 135 -14.43 0.40 18.48
N TYR A 136 -15.40 1.29 18.33
CA TYR A 136 -15.21 2.55 17.63
C TYR A 136 -14.28 3.50 18.39
N GLU A 137 -13.20 3.93 17.74
CA GLU A 137 -12.26 4.91 18.23
C GLU A 137 -12.37 6.23 17.44
N LYS A 138 -12.46 7.35 18.17
CA LYS A 138 -12.47 8.70 17.55
C LYS A 138 -11.06 9.28 17.34
N LYS A 139 -10.01 8.49 17.59
CA LYS A 139 -8.62 8.94 17.52
C LYS A 139 -8.22 9.18 16.06
N HIS A 140 -7.46 10.24 15.80
CA HIS A 140 -6.87 10.50 14.48
C HIS A 140 -5.35 10.31 14.57
N CYS A 141 -4.76 9.86 13.47
CA CYS A 141 -3.31 9.83 13.34
C CYS A 141 -2.83 11.24 13.02
N ASP A 142 -1.81 11.71 13.75
CA ASP A 142 -1.07 12.94 13.45
C ASP A 142 -0.17 12.77 12.22
#